data_AF-A0A2H5FN55-F1
#
_entry.id   AF-A0A2H5FN55-F1
#
_cell.length_a   1.000
_cell.length_b   1.000
_cell.length_c   1.000
_cell.angle_alpha   90.00
_cell.angle_beta   90.00
_cell.angle_gamma   90.00
#
_symmetry.space_group_name_H-M   'P 1'
#
loop_
_entity.id
_entity.type
_entity.pdbx_description
1 polymer ?
#
loop_
_entity_poly.entity_id
_entity_poly.type
_entity_poly.pdbx_seq_one_letter_code
_entity_poly.pdbx_strand_id
1 'polypeptide(L)'
;MKNPYGTKEYNALFQENESEIADPQGRPIYDKGISCHVFAIASPIHWTTCKELNNKYCEIGMQKELERVMNDTPSPIGEELIQERQTNMHDILQLRNNQETCLQVDDIYLCGGFREGKSCPEHMWLEDATHNMSLDTFINRNGIALRNCTGNLNQGFQPGCEGHQFEANDIIRVKVSGYTYGQLVAIAAGSERCDALTTQAMPQFPHAIADKPQVLMAIAAVNRAREALNQGGDRNAARNAAYVHPDWLFAIKNTNNRLAEVGFTPATIQHLINHNQTKEADHEQFYQAVLTSIERFVPHVRQAQDLIDQISQLDLGGSQDTITNRLQAIKNNILQNSNSSKDLSDKWIEFAGDLKDRVQLYQDHQKARQELVACKFGNNDARINKLLADSALKIGQQNMTMGQLKEVIELLNLQTQALKNSPAESLRALIDLGKSIPGRQEWAQKIEEAMATLPLAHRVNFPTNQSTSVKAALLILTQGQKEHARALLNNPQMFTEKINKAIQNLNKELHPEPEEEEFEPNNMRFNC
;
A
#
# COMPACT_ATOMS: atom_id res chain seq x y z
N MET A 1 -21.53 15.54 -41.83
CA MET A 1 -20.08 15.72 -42.08
C MET A 1 -19.30 15.73 -40.76
N LYS A 2 -18.02 15.28 -40.76
CA LYS A 2 -17.15 15.31 -39.57
C LYS A 2 -16.99 16.76 -39.08
N ASN A 3 -17.08 16.99 -37.77
CA ASN A 3 -16.79 18.31 -37.21
C ASN A 3 -15.29 18.61 -37.46
N PRO A 4 -14.94 19.60 -38.31
CA PRO A 4 -13.55 19.87 -38.65
C PRO A 4 -12.73 20.38 -37.46
N TYR A 5 -13.40 20.78 -36.38
CA TYR A 5 -12.78 21.32 -35.20
C TYR A 5 -12.61 20.30 -34.06
N GLY A 6 -13.28 19.14 -34.14
CA GLY A 6 -13.09 18.03 -33.21
C GLY A 6 -11.82 17.22 -33.52
N THR A 7 -11.23 16.58 -32.52
CA THR A 7 -10.14 15.62 -32.76
C THR A 7 -10.66 14.45 -33.61
N LYS A 8 -9.76 13.81 -34.36
CA LYS A 8 -10.14 12.67 -35.21
C LYS A 8 -10.71 11.52 -34.36
N GLU A 9 -10.16 11.34 -33.16
CA GLU A 9 -10.54 10.33 -32.19
C GLU A 9 -11.91 10.65 -31.57
N TYR A 10 -12.11 11.88 -31.11
CA TYR A 10 -13.40 12.31 -30.55
C TYR A 10 -14.52 12.15 -31.57
N ASN A 11 -14.27 12.57 -32.81
CA ASN A 11 -15.22 12.37 -33.89
C ASN A 11 -15.49 10.89 -34.16
N ALA A 12 -14.46 10.04 -34.20
CA ALA A 12 -14.66 8.62 -34.46
C ALA A 12 -15.43 7.91 -33.32
N LEU A 13 -15.19 8.29 -32.07
CA LEU A 13 -15.79 7.66 -30.91
C LEU A 13 -17.20 8.16 -30.64
N PHE A 14 -17.45 9.47 -30.73
CA PHE A 14 -18.64 10.12 -30.17
C PHE A 14 -19.56 10.84 -31.17
N GLN A 15 -19.27 10.81 -32.48
CA GLN A 15 -20.23 11.32 -33.48
C GLN A 15 -21.44 10.38 -33.64
N GLU A 16 -22.63 11.00 -33.73
CA GLU A 16 -23.95 10.39 -33.69
C GLU A 16 -24.51 10.01 -35.08
N ASN A 17 -24.17 10.77 -36.12
CA ASN A 17 -24.75 10.66 -37.46
C ASN A 17 -23.75 10.19 -38.51
N GLU A 18 -24.16 9.18 -39.28
CA GLU A 18 -23.39 8.63 -40.41
C GLU A 18 -23.54 9.49 -41.69
N SER A 19 -24.62 10.26 -41.77
CA SER A 19 -25.05 10.95 -42.99
C SER A 19 -24.66 12.43 -43.02
N GLU A 20 -24.58 13.01 -44.22
CA GLU A 20 -24.57 14.46 -44.38
C GLU A 20 -25.92 15.02 -43.95
N ILE A 21 -25.93 15.81 -42.87
CA ILE A 21 -27.09 16.55 -42.43
C ILE A 21 -27.00 17.91 -43.12
N ALA A 22 -28.11 18.43 -43.63
CA ALA A 22 -28.18 19.79 -44.15
C ALA A 22 -29.27 20.56 -43.39
N ASP A 23 -29.07 21.85 -43.22
CA ASP A 23 -30.10 22.73 -42.67
C ASP A 23 -31.25 22.92 -43.68
N PRO A 24 -32.37 23.54 -43.28
CA PRO A 24 -33.49 23.79 -44.19
C PRO A 24 -33.14 24.64 -45.42
N GLN A 25 -31.95 25.26 -45.45
CA GLN A 25 -31.41 26.04 -46.56
C GLN A 25 -30.40 25.24 -47.40
N GLY A 26 -30.23 23.94 -47.14
CA GLY A 26 -29.32 23.04 -47.86
C GLY A 26 -27.84 23.22 -47.50
N ARG A 27 -27.52 23.97 -46.44
CA ARG A 27 -26.13 24.13 -45.96
C ARG A 27 -25.75 22.91 -45.13
N PRO A 28 -24.56 22.33 -45.32
CA PRO A 28 -24.16 21.20 -44.53
C PRO A 28 -24.05 21.53 -43.04
N ILE A 29 -24.68 20.72 -42.22
CA ILE A 29 -24.56 20.70 -40.77
C ILE A 29 -23.53 19.62 -40.41
N TYR A 30 -22.52 20.02 -39.65
CA TYR A 30 -21.58 19.08 -39.05
C TYR A 30 -22.28 18.29 -37.95
N ASP A 31 -21.98 17.00 -37.87
CA ASP A 31 -22.38 16.21 -36.71
C ASP A 31 -21.52 16.62 -35.52
N LYS A 32 -22.18 16.96 -34.42
CA LYS A 32 -21.63 17.84 -33.40
C LYS A 32 -21.00 17.09 -32.24
N GLY A 33 -20.92 15.77 -32.36
CA GLY A 33 -20.45 14.87 -31.31
C GLY A 33 -21.57 14.48 -30.37
N ILE A 34 -21.21 14.01 -29.17
CA ILE A 34 -22.14 13.61 -28.13
C ILE A 34 -22.98 14.80 -27.65
N SER A 35 -24.28 14.59 -27.45
CA SER A 35 -25.16 15.62 -26.88
C SER A 35 -24.82 15.94 -25.41
N CYS A 36 -25.16 17.15 -24.95
CA CYS A 36 -24.87 17.61 -23.58
C CYS A 36 -25.46 16.71 -22.50
N HIS A 37 -26.70 16.26 -22.66
CA HIS A 37 -27.33 15.33 -21.75
C HIS A 37 -26.73 13.93 -21.83
N VAL A 38 -26.40 13.39 -23.02
CA VAL A 38 -25.75 12.07 -23.11
C VAL A 38 -24.39 12.11 -22.43
N PHE A 39 -23.59 13.16 -22.64
CA PHE A 39 -22.30 13.34 -21.96
C PHE A 39 -22.46 13.48 -20.45
N ALA A 40 -23.25 14.44 -19.99
CA ALA A 40 -23.40 14.76 -18.58
C ALA A 40 -24.00 13.58 -17.79
N ILE A 41 -24.95 12.84 -18.39
CA ILE A 41 -25.56 11.69 -17.72
C ILE A 41 -24.63 10.49 -17.70
N ALA A 42 -23.93 10.12 -18.78
CA ALA A 42 -23.11 8.89 -18.72
C ALA A 42 -22.02 8.74 -19.77
N SER A 43 -22.24 9.33 -20.94
CA SER A 43 -21.44 9.08 -22.13
C SER A 43 -21.25 7.58 -22.42
N PRO A 44 -22.31 6.76 -22.53
CA PRO A 44 -22.15 5.32 -22.74
C PRO A 44 -21.20 5.01 -23.91
N ILE A 45 -20.44 3.93 -23.79
CA ILE A 45 -19.42 3.58 -24.81
C ILE A 45 -20.02 2.88 -26.04
N HIS A 46 -21.28 2.45 -25.96
CA HIS A 46 -22.02 1.81 -27.06
C HIS A 46 -23.10 2.73 -27.61
N TRP A 47 -23.15 2.83 -28.94
CA TRP A 47 -24.09 3.72 -29.64
C TRP A 47 -25.57 3.40 -29.37
N THR A 48 -25.91 2.12 -29.32
CA THR A 48 -27.27 1.66 -28.97
C THR A 48 -27.68 2.18 -27.60
N THR A 49 -26.77 2.14 -26.62
CA THR A 49 -26.99 2.65 -25.27
C THR A 49 -27.03 4.18 -25.24
N CYS A 50 -26.22 4.89 -26.02
CA CYS A 50 -26.34 6.36 -26.17
C CYS A 50 -27.71 6.76 -26.72
N LYS A 51 -28.18 6.08 -27.78
CA LYS A 51 -29.48 6.33 -28.38
C LYS A 51 -30.62 6.02 -27.41
N GLU A 52 -30.54 4.91 -26.70
CA GLU A 52 -31.52 4.55 -25.67
C GLU A 52 -31.54 5.59 -24.53
N LEU A 53 -30.38 6.02 -24.07
CA LEU A 53 -30.25 7.06 -23.04
C LEU A 53 -30.85 8.40 -23.51
N ASN A 54 -30.53 8.80 -24.75
CA ASN A 54 -31.07 9.99 -25.38
C ASN A 54 -32.61 9.94 -25.46
N ASN A 55 -33.17 8.82 -25.93
CA ASN A 55 -34.62 8.63 -26.00
C ASN A 55 -35.28 8.71 -24.62
N LYS A 56 -34.74 8.00 -23.62
CA LYS A 56 -35.24 8.03 -22.25
C LYS A 56 -35.18 9.44 -21.66
N TYR A 57 -34.10 10.18 -21.92
CA TYR A 57 -34.00 11.57 -21.52
C TYR A 57 -35.07 12.45 -22.20
N CYS A 58 -35.30 12.29 -23.51
CA CYS A 58 -36.36 13.03 -24.23
C CYS A 58 -37.77 12.70 -23.73
N GLU A 59 -37.99 11.51 -23.16
CA GLU A 59 -39.27 11.14 -22.54
C GLU A 59 -39.49 11.83 -21.19
N ILE A 60 -38.42 12.17 -20.47
CA ILE A 60 -38.51 12.87 -19.17
C ILE A 60 -39.15 14.24 -19.39
N GLY A 61 -40.28 14.45 -18.70
CA GLY A 61 -41.13 15.64 -18.75
C GLY A 61 -41.92 15.86 -20.05
N MET A 62 -41.56 15.23 -21.17
CA MET A 62 -42.39 15.25 -22.39
C MET A 62 -43.77 14.66 -22.13
N GLN A 63 -43.86 13.59 -21.34
CA GLN A 63 -45.16 13.00 -20.98
C GLN A 63 -46.04 13.99 -20.20
N LYS A 64 -45.47 14.70 -19.22
CA LYS A 64 -46.19 15.71 -18.43
C LYS A 64 -46.66 16.88 -19.30
N GLU A 65 -45.84 17.31 -20.26
CA GLU A 65 -46.26 18.36 -21.21
C GLU A 65 -47.34 17.90 -22.18
N LEU A 66 -47.25 16.67 -22.70
CA LEU A 66 -48.30 16.10 -23.54
C LEU A 66 -49.63 16.00 -22.77
N GLU A 67 -49.60 15.53 -21.52
CA GLU A 67 -50.78 15.47 -20.66
C GLU A 67 -51.37 16.86 -20.40
N ARG A 68 -50.53 17.88 -20.18
CA ARG A 68 -50.98 19.28 -20.03
C ARG A 68 -51.66 19.82 -21.28
N VAL A 69 -51.06 19.60 -22.45
CA VAL A 69 -51.63 20.02 -23.74
C VAL A 69 -52.94 19.29 -24.03
N MET A 70 -53.03 17.98 -23.73
CA MET A 70 -54.25 17.21 -23.95
C MET A 70 -55.39 17.61 -23.00
N ASN A 71 -55.07 18.09 -21.80
CA ASN A 71 -56.04 18.44 -20.76
C ASN A 71 -56.26 19.96 -20.62
N ASP A 72 -55.76 20.80 -21.55
CA ASP A 72 -55.80 22.28 -21.47
C ASP A 72 -55.34 22.83 -20.11
N THR A 73 -54.38 22.16 -19.48
CA THR A 73 -53.84 22.56 -18.17
C THR A 73 -52.69 23.54 -18.36
N PRO A 74 -52.67 24.69 -17.66
CA PRO A 74 -51.60 25.66 -17.80
C PRO A 74 -50.25 25.09 -17.36
N SER A 75 -49.17 25.59 -17.96
CA SER A 75 -47.81 25.25 -17.55
C SER A 75 -47.54 25.74 -16.12
N PRO A 76 -46.74 25.00 -15.33
CA PRO A 76 -46.45 25.33 -13.95
C PRO A 76 -45.60 26.60 -13.90
N ILE A 77 -45.81 27.41 -12.87
CA ILE A 77 -45.08 28.66 -12.64
C ILE A 77 -44.61 28.75 -11.19
N GLY A 78 -43.60 29.58 -10.92
CA GLY A 78 -43.11 29.81 -9.57
C GLY A 78 -42.62 28.52 -8.88
N GLU A 79 -43.11 28.26 -7.67
CA GLU A 79 -42.68 27.09 -6.86
C GLU A 79 -43.06 25.75 -7.49
N GLU A 80 -44.19 25.66 -8.18
CA GLU A 80 -44.63 24.44 -8.86
C GLU A 80 -43.64 24.04 -9.97
N LEU A 81 -43.18 25.03 -10.74
CA LEU A 81 -42.18 24.82 -11.77
C LEU A 81 -40.85 24.36 -11.17
N ILE A 82 -40.43 24.94 -10.04
CA ILE A 82 -39.18 24.55 -9.36
C ILE A 82 -39.27 23.10 -8.87
N GLN A 83 -40.39 22.69 -8.26
CA GLN A 83 -40.62 21.32 -7.81
C GLN A 83 -40.62 20.32 -8.99
N GLU A 84 -41.22 20.70 -10.11
CA GLU A 84 -41.24 19.84 -11.28
C GLU A 84 -39.83 19.70 -11.90
N ARG A 85 -39.08 20.80 -12.01
CA ARG A 85 -37.68 20.77 -12.45
C ARG A 85 -36.82 19.86 -11.57
N GLN A 86 -37.04 19.89 -10.25
CA GLN A 86 -36.36 19.00 -9.30
C GLN A 86 -36.74 17.53 -9.52
N THR A 87 -38.02 17.24 -9.75
CA THR A 87 -38.48 15.87 -10.04
C THR A 87 -37.84 15.36 -11.34
N ASN A 88 -37.86 16.16 -12.40
CA ASN A 88 -37.27 15.78 -13.68
C ASN A 88 -35.75 15.55 -13.54
N MET A 89 -35.03 16.37 -12.75
CA MET A 89 -33.62 16.13 -12.46
C MET A 89 -33.37 14.88 -11.61
N HIS A 90 -34.30 14.51 -10.74
CA HIS A 90 -34.22 13.26 -9.99
C HIS A 90 -34.43 12.04 -10.88
N ASP A 91 -35.34 12.11 -11.85
CA ASP A 91 -35.54 11.06 -12.86
C ASP A 91 -34.29 10.91 -13.74
N ILE A 92 -33.68 12.03 -14.14
CA ILE A 92 -32.39 12.05 -14.85
C ILE A 92 -31.28 11.41 -14.01
N LEU A 93 -31.25 11.67 -12.69
CA LEU A 93 -30.30 11.03 -11.78
C LEU A 93 -30.47 9.50 -11.75
N GLN A 94 -31.69 8.97 -11.89
CA GLN A 94 -31.88 7.51 -12.01
C GLN A 94 -31.26 6.97 -13.31
N LEU A 95 -31.37 7.70 -14.42
CA LEU A 95 -30.68 7.34 -15.66
C LEU A 95 -29.16 7.32 -15.48
N ARG A 96 -28.60 8.29 -14.75
CA ARG A 96 -27.18 8.32 -14.37
C ARG A 96 -26.79 7.09 -13.55
N ASN A 97 -27.58 6.76 -12.53
CA ASN A 97 -27.25 5.71 -11.56
C ASN A 97 -27.33 4.29 -12.16
N ASN A 98 -27.96 4.13 -13.33
CA ASN A 98 -27.91 2.89 -14.10
C ASN A 98 -26.53 2.61 -14.74
N GLN A 99 -25.55 3.51 -14.57
CA GLN A 99 -24.22 3.41 -15.14
C GLN A 99 -23.17 3.36 -14.02
N GLU A 100 -22.18 2.49 -14.17
CA GLU A 100 -21.15 2.30 -13.15
C GLU A 100 -20.26 3.54 -13.01
N THR A 101 -20.19 4.08 -11.79
CA THR A 101 -19.16 5.08 -11.44
C THR A 101 -17.81 4.38 -11.30
N CYS A 102 -16.88 4.70 -12.19
CA CYS A 102 -15.57 4.05 -12.23
C CYS A 102 -14.49 4.80 -11.43
N LEU A 103 -14.65 6.12 -11.29
CA LEU A 103 -13.76 6.99 -10.53
C LEU A 103 -14.60 7.85 -9.59
N GLN A 104 -14.50 7.59 -8.29
CA GLN A 104 -15.22 8.32 -7.25
C GLN A 104 -14.64 9.73 -7.07
N VAL A 105 -15.51 10.72 -6.86
CA VAL A 105 -15.15 12.10 -6.55
C VAL A 105 -16.11 12.61 -5.48
N ASP A 106 -15.58 13.27 -4.46
CA ASP A 106 -16.33 13.58 -3.24
C ASP A 106 -17.52 14.52 -3.50
N ASP A 107 -17.29 15.59 -4.27
CA ASP A 107 -18.28 16.63 -4.58
C ASP A 107 -18.33 16.88 -6.08
N ILE A 108 -19.14 16.07 -6.75
CA ILE A 108 -19.49 16.23 -8.17
C ILE A 108 -21.00 16.33 -8.34
N TYR A 109 -21.44 17.22 -9.22
CA TYR A 109 -22.84 17.50 -9.47
C TYR A 109 -23.16 17.36 -10.96
N LEU A 110 -24.29 16.71 -11.23
CA LEU A 110 -24.98 16.75 -12.51
C LEU A 110 -25.92 17.96 -12.51
N CYS A 111 -25.71 18.88 -13.44
CA CYS A 111 -26.39 20.16 -13.49
C CYS A 111 -27.32 20.21 -14.70
N GLY A 112 -28.52 20.73 -14.49
CA GLY A 112 -29.48 21.06 -15.55
C GLY A 112 -29.79 22.54 -15.57
N GLY A 113 -29.70 23.16 -16.75
CA GLY A 113 -30.05 24.54 -17.02
C GLY A 113 -31.41 24.61 -17.72
N PHE A 114 -32.28 25.50 -17.24
CA PHE A 114 -33.65 25.66 -17.72
C PHE A 114 -33.85 27.08 -18.24
N ARG A 115 -34.56 27.28 -19.35
CA ARG A 115 -34.98 28.62 -19.81
C ARG A 115 -36.43 28.61 -20.27
N GLU A 116 -36.96 29.81 -20.52
CA GLU A 116 -38.25 30.01 -21.18
C GLU A 116 -39.42 29.32 -20.45
N GLY A 117 -39.34 29.20 -19.12
CA GLY A 117 -40.36 28.53 -18.32
C GLY A 117 -40.43 27.01 -18.49
N LYS A 118 -39.44 26.37 -19.13
CA LYS A 118 -39.42 24.91 -19.35
C LYS A 118 -39.21 24.13 -18.05
N SER A 119 -39.87 22.98 -17.96
CA SER A 119 -39.78 22.01 -16.88
C SER A 119 -38.64 21.00 -17.06
N CYS A 120 -38.20 20.77 -18.30
CA CYS A 120 -37.04 19.94 -18.64
C CYS A 120 -35.80 20.80 -18.88
N PRO A 121 -34.61 20.34 -18.47
CA PRO A 121 -33.39 21.09 -18.71
C PRO A 121 -33.13 21.15 -20.21
N GLU A 122 -32.81 22.32 -20.74
CA GLU A 122 -32.41 22.48 -22.14
C GLU A 122 -30.92 22.19 -22.34
N HIS A 123 -30.14 22.28 -21.27
CA HIS A 123 -28.70 22.07 -21.28
C HIS A 123 -28.25 21.36 -20.02
N MET A 124 -27.23 20.51 -20.15
CA MET A 124 -26.72 19.68 -19.07
C MET A 124 -25.20 19.71 -19.03
N TRP A 125 -24.61 19.77 -17.82
CA TRP A 125 -23.16 19.75 -17.62
C TRP A 125 -22.79 19.08 -16.29
N LEU A 126 -21.49 18.88 -16.08
CA LEU A 126 -20.93 18.40 -14.81
C LEU A 126 -20.18 19.51 -14.09
N GLU A 127 -20.32 19.59 -12.77
CA GLU A 127 -19.51 20.42 -11.89
C GLU A 127 -18.74 19.52 -10.92
N ASP A 128 -17.43 19.38 -11.13
CA ASP A 128 -16.51 18.76 -10.19
C ASP A 128 -16.02 19.83 -9.21
N ALA A 129 -16.78 20.01 -8.13
CA ALA A 129 -16.50 21.00 -7.11
C ALA A 129 -15.27 20.64 -6.28
N THR A 130 -14.97 19.34 -6.12
CA THR A 130 -13.72 18.88 -5.48
C THR A 130 -12.49 19.44 -6.18
N HIS A 131 -12.49 19.49 -7.51
CA HIS A 131 -11.37 19.98 -8.31
C HIS A 131 -11.59 21.36 -8.93
N ASN A 132 -12.68 22.05 -8.55
CA ASN A 132 -13.07 23.37 -9.04
C ASN A 132 -13.09 23.46 -10.58
N MET A 133 -13.76 22.50 -11.23
CA MET A 133 -13.84 22.41 -12.68
C MET A 133 -15.26 22.10 -13.14
N SER A 134 -15.77 22.80 -14.15
CA SER A 134 -17.00 22.38 -14.84
C SER A 134 -16.70 21.85 -16.24
N LEU A 135 -17.41 20.79 -16.63
CA LEU A 135 -17.25 20.12 -17.92
C LEU A 135 -18.56 20.12 -18.67
N ASP A 136 -18.50 20.53 -19.92
CA ASP A 136 -19.67 20.76 -20.76
C ASP A 136 -19.39 20.30 -22.20
N THR A 137 -20.43 20.00 -22.96
CA THR A 137 -20.34 19.75 -24.41
C THR A 137 -21.39 20.56 -25.12
N PHE A 138 -21.03 21.16 -26.25
CA PHE A 138 -22.01 21.89 -27.05
C PHE A 138 -21.75 21.77 -28.52
N ILE A 139 -22.84 21.97 -29.23
CA ILE A 139 -22.98 21.79 -30.65
C ILE A 139 -21.92 22.57 -31.48
N ASN A 140 -21.41 23.68 -30.98
CA ASN A 140 -20.48 24.55 -31.71
C ASN A 140 -19.06 24.55 -31.14
N ARG A 141 -18.69 23.56 -30.32
CA ARG A 141 -17.35 23.48 -29.71
C ARG A 141 -16.61 22.20 -30.11
N ASN A 142 -15.31 22.19 -29.81
CA ASN A 142 -14.33 21.27 -30.38
C ASN A 142 -14.21 19.93 -29.61
N GLY A 143 -15.11 19.72 -28.65
CA GLY A 143 -15.21 18.56 -27.78
C GLY A 143 -15.74 18.95 -26.40
N ILE A 144 -15.04 18.57 -25.31
CA ILE A 144 -15.47 18.90 -23.94
C ILE A 144 -14.94 20.29 -23.56
N ALA A 145 -15.83 21.26 -23.41
CA ALA A 145 -15.49 22.60 -22.91
C ALA A 145 -15.23 22.54 -21.41
N LEU A 146 -14.15 23.22 -20.99
CA LEU A 146 -13.74 23.26 -19.59
C LEU A 146 -13.90 24.68 -19.04
N ARG A 147 -14.33 24.77 -17.78
CA ARG A 147 -14.22 26.00 -16.98
C ARG A 147 -13.39 25.72 -15.75
N ASN A 148 -12.54 26.66 -15.37
CA ASN A 148 -11.72 26.59 -14.15
C ASN A 148 -12.49 27.00 -12.88
N CYS A 149 -13.81 26.82 -12.88
CA CYS A 149 -14.68 27.10 -11.74
C CYS A 149 -15.93 26.24 -11.78
N THR A 150 -16.58 26.10 -10.63
CA THR A 150 -17.97 25.61 -10.51
C THR A 150 -18.92 26.73 -10.13
N GLY A 151 -20.23 26.50 -10.25
CA GLY A 151 -21.22 27.47 -9.80
C GLY A 151 -21.41 27.43 -8.29
N ASN A 152 -21.80 28.56 -7.71
CA ASN A 152 -22.22 28.61 -6.32
C ASN A 152 -23.72 28.32 -6.19
N LEU A 153 -24.12 27.79 -5.02
CA LEU A 153 -25.53 27.61 -4.70
C LEU A 153 -26.28 28.96 -4.75
N ASN A 154 -27.46 28.97 -5.36
CA ASN A 154 -28.32 30.16 -5.51
C ASN A 154 -27.67 31.33 -6.28
N GLN A 155 -26.66 31.06 -7.09
CA GLN A 155 -26.10 32.03 -8.03
C GLN A 155 -26.26 31.50 -9.46
N GLY A 156 -26.45 32.43 -10.39
CA GLY A 156 -26.40 32.06 -11.80
C GLY A 156 -25.00 31.59 -12.19
N PHE A 157 -24.93 30.79 -13.25
CA PHE A 157 -23.68 30.21 -13.73
C PHE A 157 -23.70 30.13 -15.26
N GLN A 158 -22.57 30.47 -15.87
CA GLN A 158 -22.35 30.30 -17.30
C GLN A 158 -21.47 29.07 -17.51
N PRO A 159 -22.04 27.93 -17.90
CA PRO A 159 -21.23 26.77 -18.27
C PRO A 159 -20.44 27.09 -19.54
N GLY A 160 -19.35 26.34 -19.76
CA GLY A 160 -18.34 26.70 -20.75
C GLY A 160 -18.87 26.91 -22.15
N CYS A 161 -19.97 26.25 -22.53
CA CYS A 161 -20.48 26.34 -23.88
C CYS A 161 -21.58 27.38 -24.14
N GLU A 162 -22.19 27.91 -23.10
CA GLU A 162 -23.36 28.78 -23.26
C GLU A 162 -22.93 30.21 -23.61
N GLY A 163 -23.64 30.84 -24.54
CA GLY A 163 -23.43 32.25 -24.86
C GLY A 163 -23.87 33.20 -23.75
N HIS A 164 -24.74 32.72 -22.85
CA HIS A 164 -25.34 33.49 -21.77
C HIS A 164 -25.41 32.68 -20.48
N GLN A 165 -25.24 33.37 -19.36
CA GLN A 165 -25.39 32.81 -18.01
C GLN A 165 -26.83 32.30 -17.79
N PHE A 166 -27.00 31.15 -17.13
CA PHE A 166 -28.28 30.76 -16.54
C PHE A 166 -28.50 31.50 -15.23
N GLU A 167 -29.73 31.93 -14.97
CA GLU A 167 -30.10 32.55 -13.70
C GLU A 167 -30.08 31.52 -12.55
N ALA A 168 -29.98 32.01 -11.31
CA ALA A 168 -29.89 31.13 -10.13
C ALA A 168 -31.06 30.14 -10.02
N ASN A 169 -32.28 30.60 -10.31
CA ASN A 169 -33.51 29.80 -10.22
C ASN A 169 -33.72 28.88 -11.43
N ASP A 170 -32.85 29.00 -12.42
CA ASP A 170 -32.85 28.26 -13.68
C ASP A 170 -31.77 27.16 -13.69
N ILE A 171 -31.17 26.85 -12.53
CA ILE A 171 -30.20 25.79 -12.39
C ILE A 171 -30.60 24.85 -11.27
N ILE A 172 -30.66 23.55 -11.57
CA ILE A 172 -30.79 22.50 -10.56
C ILE A 172 -29.54 21.62 -10.61
N ARG A 173 -28.98 21.34 -9.42
CA ARG A 173 -27.79 20.51 -9.23
C ARG A 173 -28.16 19.28 -8.44
N VAL A 174 -27.82 18.10 -8.94
CA VAL A 174 -27.99 16.83 -8.21
C VAL A 174 -26.64 16.16 -8.03
N LYS A 175 -26.33 15.75 -6.80
CA LYS A 175 -25.03 15.14 -6.47
C LYS A 175 -24.93 13.75 -7.10
N VAL A 176 -23.77 13.43 -7.68
CA VAL A 176 -23.43 12.11 -8.20
C VAL A 176 -22.15 11.60 -7.53
N SER A 177 -21.84 10.31 -7.68
CA SER A 177 -20.72 9.68 -6.96
C SER A 177 -19.34 9.89 -7.62
N GLY A 178 -19.30 10.34 -8.87
CA GLY A 178 -18.05 10.43 -9.64
C GLY A 178 -18.25 10.35 -11.14
N TYR A 179 -17.18 10.03 -11.86
CA TYR A 179 -17.16 9.88 -13.33
C TYR A 179 -17.46 8.44 -13.77
N THR A 180 -18.22 8.31 -14.86
CA THR A 180 -18.33 7.04 -15.61
C THR A 180 -17.12 6.90 -16.52
N TYR A 181 -16.82 5.67 -16.91
CA TYR A 181 -15.70 5.41 -17.81
C TYR A 181 -15.87 6.14 -19.15
N GLY A 182 -17.09 6.14 -19.68
CA GLY A 182 -17.44 6.86 -20.89
C GLY A 182 -17.15 8.36 -20.85
N GLN A 183 -17.43 9.01 -19.70
CA GLN A 183 -17.09 10.42 -19.50
C GLN A 183 -15.59 10.65 -19.50
N LEU A 184 -14.82 9.79 -18.83
CA LEU A 184 -13.35 9.87 -18.86
C LEU A 184 -12.81 9.71 -20.29
N VAL A 185 -13.36 8.78 -21.08
CA VAL A 185 -12.96 8.60 -22.49
C VAL A 185 -13.32 9.83 -23.33
N ALA A 186 -14.49 10.43 -23.13
CA ALA A 186 -14.90 11.65 -23.83
C ALA A 186 -13.99 12.83 -23.51
N ILE A 187 -13.63 13.02 -22.23
CA ILE A 187 -12.67 14.03 -21.77
C ILE A 187 -11.29 13.79 -22.39
N ALA A 188 -10.78 12.55 -22.34
CA ALA A 188 -9.49 12.19 -22.92
C ALA A 188 -9.46 12.41 -24.44
N ALA A 189 -10.56 12.13 -25.13
CA ALA A 189 -10.66 12.22 -26.58
C ALA A 189 -10.72 13.65 -27.09
N GLY A 190 -11.38 14.58 -26.39
CA GLY A 190 -11.74 15.87 -26.97
C GLY A 190 -11.82 17.06 -26.01
N SER A 191 -11.29 17.01 -24.79
CA SER A 191 -11.30 18.19 -23.92
C SER A 191 -10.48 19.36 -24.50
N GLU A 192 -11.05 20.56 -24.39
CA GLU A 192 -10.38 21.82 -24.71
C GLU A 192 -9.16 22.00 -23.78
N ARG A 193 -8.09 22.62 -24.30
CA ARG A 193 -6.84 22.87 -23.54
C ARG A 193 -6.82 24.25 -22.88
N CYS A 194 -7.96 24.93 -22.88
CA CYS A 194 -8.13 26.24 -22.28
C CYS A 194 -9.52 26.36 -21.67
N ASP A 195 -9.65 27.30 -20.73
CA ASP A 195 -10.92 27.74 -20.18
C ASP A 195 -11.77 28.35 -21.30
N ALA A 196 -13.01 27.89 -21.34
CA ALA A 196 -13.94 28.15 -22.40
C ALA A 196 -14.34 29.62 -22.57
N LEU A 197 -14.16 30.46 -21.53
CA LEU A 197 -14.48 31.90 -21.55
C LEU A 197 -13.25 32.80 -21.36
N THR A 198 -12.22 32.35 -20.63
CA THR A 198 -11.07 33.20 -20.28
C THR A 198 -9.82 32.89 -21.10
N THR A 199 -9.83 31.85 -21.93
CA THR A 199 -8.69 31.35 -22.74
C THR A 199 -7.47 30.89 -21.91
N GLN A 200 -7.57 30.88 -20.58
CA GLN A 200 -6.52 30.41 -19.68
C GLN A 200 -6.23 28.92 -19.95
N ALA A 201 -4.97 28.53 -20.04
CA ALA A 201 -4.61 27.12 -20.25
C ALA A 201 -5.17 26.22 -19.13
N MET A 202 -5.74 25.08 -19.52
CA MET A 202 -6.32 24.09 -18.62
C MET A 202 -5.83 22.68 -18.94
N PRO A 203 -5.57 21.85 -17.92
CA PRO A 203 -5.31 20.44 -18.14
C PRO A 203 -6.62 19.72 -18.49
N GLN A 204 -6.53 18.62 -19.26
CA GLN A 204 -7.69 17.79 -19.61
C GLN A 204 -8.33 17.15 -18.38
N PHE A 205 -7.48 16.75 -17.43
CA PHE A 205 -7.87 16.22 -16.14
C PHE A 205 -7.17 17.02 -15.04
N PRO A 206 -7.83 17.29 -13.91
CA PRO A 206 -7.20 17.84 -12.72
C PRO A 206 -5.99 16.99 -12.31
N HIS A 207 -4.92 17.63 -11.85
CA HIS A 207 -3.69 16.93 -11.46
C HIS A 207 -3.91 15.86 -10.39
N ALA A 208 -4.88 16.05 -9.49
CA ALA A 208 -5.22 15.10 -8.43
C ALA A 208 -5.82 13.77 -8.94
N ILE A 209 -6.34 13.75 -10.18
CA ILE A 209 -6.93 12.54 -10.77
C ILE A 209 -6.23 12.07 -12.06
N ALA A 210 -5.33 12.88 -12.62
CA ALA A 210 -4.71 12.62 -13.92
C ALA A 210 -3.91 11.31 -13.97
N ASP A 211 -3.37 10.86 -12.84
CA ASP A 211 -2.58 9.63 -12.70
C ASP A 211 -3.41 8.43 -12.22
N LYS A 212 -4.72 8.60 -12.02
CA LYS A 212 -5.59 7.51 -11.58
C LYS A 212 -5.69 6.46 -12.69
N PRO A 213 -5.67 5.16 -12.35
CA PRO A 213 -5.71 4.10 -13.36
C PRO A 213 -6.85 4.23 -14.37
N GLN A 214 -8.03 4.65 -13.93
CA GLN A 214 -9.21 4.86 -14.76
C GLN A 214 -8.98 5.94 -15.83
N VAL A 215 -8.29 7.03 -15.47
CA VAL A 215 -7.95 8.13 -16.39
C VAL A 215 -6.90 7.67 -17.39
N LEU A 216 -5.85 6.99 -16.94
CA LEU A 216 -4.81 6.44 -17.81
C LEU A 216 -5.39 5.42 -18.80
N MET A 217 -6.35 4.61 -18.37
CA MET A 217 -7.07 3.68 -19.24
C MET A 217 -7.91 4.39 -20.30
N ALA A 218 -8.63 5.45 -19.92
CA ALA A 218 -9.38 6.25 -20.88
C ALA A 218 -8.46 6.88 -21.94
N ILE A 219 -7.30 7.40 -21.54
CA ILE A 219 -6.27 7.91 -22.46
C ILE A 219 -5.76 6.80 -23.38
N ALA A 220 -5.50 5.61 -22.85
CA ALA A 220 -5.05 4.47 -23.65
C ALA A 220 -6.10 4.02 -24.68
N ALA A 221 -7.40 4.00 -24.32
CA ALA A 221 -8.48 3.69 -25.25
C ALA A 221 -8.54 4.69 -26.43
N VAL A 222 -8.36 5.98 -26.14
CA VAL A 222 -8.27 7.03 -27.17
C VAL A 222 -7.04 6.86 -28.06
N ASN A 223 -5.89 6.47 -27.49
CA ASN A 223 -4.69 6.20 -28.28
C ASN A 223 -4.87 5.01 -29.23
N ARG A 224 -5.59 3.95 -28.82
CA ARG A 224 -5.94 2.84 -29.71
C ARG A 224 -6.86 3.26 -30.84
N ALA A 225 -7.85 4.10 -30.54
CA ALA A 225 -8.69 4.70 -31.58
C ALA A 225 -7.84 5.49 -32.59
N ARG A 226 -6.87 6.28 -32.10
CA ARG A 226 -5.91 7.03 -32.93
C ARG A 226 -5.08 6.11 -33.82
N GLU A 227 -4.53 5.03 -33.27
CA GLU A 227 -3.72 4.06 -34.03
C GLU A 227 -4.52 3.42 -35.16
N ALA A 228 -5.73 2.94 -34.86
CA ALA A 228 -6.62 2.37 -35.86
C ALA A 228 -6.95 3.37 -36.99
N LEU A 229 -7.23 4.64 -36.64
CA LEU A 229 -7.47 5.69 -37.62
C LEU A 229 -6.22 6.00 -38.47
N ASN A 230 -5.03 6.01 -37.86
CA ASN A 230 -3.77 6.26 -38.56
C ASN A 230 -3.39 5.13 -39.51
N GLN A 231 -3.84 3.90 -39.27
CA GLN A 231 -3.70 2.76 -40.18
C GLN A 231 -4.71 2.78 -41.34
N GLY A 232 -5.50 3.85 -41.49
CA GLY A 232 -6.52 3.96 -42.53
C GLY A 232 -7.86 3.33 -42.13
N GLY A 233 -8.01 2.89 -40.88
CA GLY A 233 -9.26 2.39 -40.34
C GLY A 233 -10.34 3.47 -40.31
N ASP A 234 -11.60 3.04 -40.44
CA ASP A 234 -12.75 3.91 -40.29
C ASP A 234 -13.14 4.09 -38.81
N ARG A 235 -14.26 4.78 -38.56
CA ARG A 235 -14.76 4.97 -37.19
C ARG A 235 -15.12 3.68 -36.47
N ASN A 236 -15.56 2.64 -37.20
CA ASN A 236 -15.91 1.36 -36.61
C ASN A 236 -14.64 0.63 -36.17
N ALA A 237 -13.58 0.68 -36.98
CA ALA A 237 -12.26 0.19 -36.59
C ALA A 237 -11.74 0.93 -35.33
N ALA A 238 -11.89 2.25 -35.28
CA ALA A 238 -11.49 3.06 -34.12
C ALA A 238 -12.28 2.72 -32.86
N ARG A 239 -13.62 2.59 -32.96
CA ARG A 239 -14.50 2.18 -31.85
C ARG A 239 -14.19 0.77 -31.40
N ASN A 240 -13.97 -0.15 -32.33
CA ASN A 240 -13.61 -1.52 -32.01
C ASN A 240 -12.26 -1.57 -31.27
N ALA A 241 -11.26 -0.85 -31.75
CA ALA A 241 -9.97 -0.75 -31.07
C ALA A 241 -10.07 -0.12 -29.66
N ALA A 242 -10.96 0.84 -29.47
CA ALA A 242 -11.19 1.49 -28.17
C ALA A 242 -12.01 0.64 -27.19
N TYR A 243 -12.99 -0.15 -27.66
CA TYR A 243 -14.06 -0.72 -26.83
C TYR A 243 -14.29 -2.25 -26.95
N VAL A 244 -13.54 -2.99 -27.78
CA VAL A 244 -13.71 -4.47 -27.93
C VAL A 244 -13.27 -5.28 -26.71
N HIS A 245 -12.56 -4.69 -25.74
CA HIS A 245 -12.14 -5.41 -24.54
C HIS A 245 -12.72 -4.87 -23.21
N PRO A 246 -14.05 -4.94 -22.99
CA PRO A 246 -14.65 -4.76 -21.66
C PRO A 246 -14.09 -5.73 -20.62
N ASP A 247 -13.62 -6.92 -21.02
CA ASP A 247 -13.00 -7.90 -20.13
C ASP A 247 -11.66 -7.42 -19.56
N TRP A 248 -10.98 -6.48 -20.23
CA TRP A 248 -9.74 -5.90 -19.73
C TRP A 248 -10.00 -4.83 -18.67
N LEU A 249 -11.15 -4.16 -18.71
CA LEU A 249 -11.62 -3.27 -17.63
C LEU A 249 -11.85 -4.07 -16.34
N PHE A 250 -12.45 -5.26 -16.45
CA PHE A 250 -12.67 -6.14 -15.32
C PHE A 250 -11.36 -6.75 -14.80
N ALA A 251 -10.49 -7.18 -15.72
CA ALA A 251 -9.20 -7.76 -15.37
C ALA A 251 -8.26 -6.72 -14.73
N ILE A 252 -8.08 -5.52 -15.29
CA ILE A 252 -7.23 -4.46 -14.69
C ILE A 252 -7.78 -4.00 -13.34
N LYS A 253 -9.11 -3.92 -13.15
CA LYS A 253 -9.72 -3.62 -11.85
C LYS A 253 -9.40 -4.69 -10.81
N ASN A 254 -9.45 -5.98 -11.19
CA ASN A 254 -9.03 -7.09 -10.34
C ASN A 254 -7.51 -7.15 -10.13
N THR A 255 -6.70 -6.84 -11.14
CA THR A 255 -5.24 -6.86 -11.07
C THR A 255 -4.72 -5.70 -10.24
N ASN A 256 -5.28 -4.49 -10.34
CA ASN A 256 -4.88 -3.33 -9.51
C ASN A 256 -5.15 -3.55 -8.03
N ASN A 257 -6.31 -4.10 -7.66
CA ASN A 257 -6.60 -4.39 -6.26
C ASN A 257 -5.63 -5.45 -5.70
N ARG A 258 -5.40 -6.53 -6.46
CA ARG A 258 -4.46 -7.59 -6.07
C ARG A 258 -3.00 -7.12 -6.08
N LEU A 259 -2.61 -6.19 -6.96
CA LEU A 259 -1.25 -5.66 -7.10
C LEU A 259 -0.93 -4.60 -6.05
N ALA A 260 -1.90 -3.76 -5.70
CA ALA A 260 -1.77 -2.81 -4.59
C ALA A 260 -1.57 -3.54 -3.25
N GLU A 261 -2.28 -4.66 -3.04
CA GLU A 261 -2.10 -5.53 -1.87
C GLU A 261 -0.69 -6.15 -1.77
N VAL A 262 0.01 -6.36 -2.89
CA VAL A 262 1.43 -6.79 -2.90
C VAL A 262 2.42 -5.64 -3.08
N GLY A 263 1.97 -4.40 -2.95
CA GLY A 263 2.84 -3.21 -2.87
C GLY A 263 3.33 -2.65 -4.22
N PHE A 264 2.67 -2.96 -5.33
CA PHE A 264 2.94 -2.29 -6.60
C PHE A 264 2.34 -0.88 -6.60
N THR A 265 3.16 0.12 -6.94
CA THR A 265 2.71 1.51 -7.10
C THR A 265 2.18 1.75 -8.52
N PRO A 266 1.35 2.79 -8.75
CA PRO A 266 0.90 3.18 -10.09
C PRO A 266 2.07 3.37 -11.08
N ALA A 267 3.20 3.93 -10.61
CA ALA A 267 4.41 4.09 -11.41
C ALA A 267 5.04 2.74 -11.84
N THR A 268 5.03 1.75 -10.95
CA THR A 268 5.52 0.39 -11.25
C THR A 268 4.65 -0.31 -12.29
N ILE A 269 3.33 -0.14 -12.19
CA ILE A 269 2.36 -0.68 -13.14
C ILE A 269 2.56 -0.02 -14.51
N GLN A 270 2.75 1.30 -14.54
CA GLN A 270 3.06 2.03 -15.77
C GLN A 270 4.39 1.59 -16.41
N HIS A 271 5.41 1.29 -15.61
CA HIS A 271 6.69 0.78 -16.12
C HIS A 271 6.56 -0.59 -16.79
N LEU A 272 5.78 -1.51 -16.20
CA LEU A 272 5.47 -2.82 -16.80
C LEU A 272 4.67 -2.69 -18.09
N ILE A 273 3.76 -1.73 -18.16
CA ILE A 273 3.00 -1.40 -19.38
C ILE A 273 3.95 -0.88 -20.47
N ASN A 274 4.77 0.12 -20.15
CA ASN A 274 5.73 0.72 -21.08
C ASN A 274 6.75 -0.30 -21.60
N HIS A 275 7.24 -1.21 -20.74
CA HIS A 275 8.21 -2.24 -21.13
C HIS A 275 7.63 -3.21 -22.18
N ASN A 276 6.45 -3.76 -21.92
CA ASN A 276 5.87 -4.76 -22.79
C ASN A 276 5.36 -4.14 -24.12
N GLN A 277 5.04 -2.84 -24.13
CA GLN A 277 4.58 -2.11 -25.33
C GLN A 277 5.66 -2.07 -26.42
N THR A 278 6.94 -2.28 -26.07
CA THR A 278 8.06 -2.21 -27.01
C THR A 278 8.37 -3.53 -27.74
N LYS A 279 7.70 -4.65 -27.39
CA LYS A 279 8.10 -6.00 -27.84
C LYS A 279 7.10 -6.76 -28.69
N GLU A 280 5.82 -6.42 -28.63
CA GLU A 280 4.76 -7.21 -29.26
C GLU A 280 3.93 -6.32 -30.19
N ALA A 281 3.90 -6.65 -31.49
CA ALA A 281 3.07 -5.95 -32.48
C ALA A 281 1.60 -6.42 -32.43
N ASP A 282 1.33 -7.54 -31.76
CA ASP A 282 0.01 -8.11 -31.50
C ASP A 282 -0.40 -7.84 -30.04
N HIS A 283 -1.50 -7.10 -29.88
CA HIS A 283 -1.93 -6.56 -28.58
C HIS A 283 -2.51 -7.64 -27.64
N GLU A 284 -2.98 -8.77 -28.17
CA GLU A 284 -3.42 -9.90 -27.35
C GLU A 284 -2.22 -10.66 -26.77
N GLN A 285 -1.13 -10.78 -27.54
CA GLN A 285 0.15 -11.31 -27.08
C GLN A 285 0.82 -10.38 -26.06
N PHE A 286 0.77 -9.06 -26.27
CA PHE A 286 1.19 -8.06 -25.28
C PHE A 286 0.46 -8.21 -23.94
N TYR A 287 -0.86 -8.32 -23.97
CA TYR A 287 -1.69 -8.41 -22.77
C TYR A 287 -1.47 -9.74 -22.03
N GLN A 288 -1.43 -10.86 -22.75
CA GLN A 288 -1.07 -12.15 -22.18
C GLN A 288 0.36 -12.15 -21.62
N ALA A 289 1.31 -11.47 -22.27
CA ALA A 289 2.67 -11.31 -21.77
C ALA A 289 2.74 -10.43 -20.50
N VAL A 290 1.93 -9.37 -20.40
CA VAL A 290 1.81 -8.52 -19.20
C VAL A 290 1.19 -9.30 -18.05
N LEU A 291 0.08 -10.01 -18.27
CA LEU A 291 -0.56 -10.86 -17.25
C LEU A 291 0.36 -12.00 -16.81
N THR A 292 0.97 -12.72 -17.76
CA THR A 292 1.93 -13.79 -17.46
C THR A 292 3.13 -13.24 -16.68
N SER A 293 3.61 -12.04 -17.04
CA SER A 293 4.66 -11.36 -16.29
C SER A 293 4.21 -11.05 -14.86
N ILE A 294 3.03 -10.46 -14.68
CA ILE A 294 2.46 -10.15 -13.37
C ILE A 294 2.29 -11.42 -12.52
N GLU A 295 1.66 -12.47 -13.07
CA GLU A 295 1.46 -13.75 -12.39
C GLU A 295 2.78 -14.42 -12.02
N ARG A 296 3.82 -14.26 -12.84
CA ARG A 296 5.17 -14.72 -12.54
C ARG A 296 5.85 -13.90 -11.44
N PHE A 297 5.64 -12.58 -11.39
CA PHE A 297 6.32 -11.69 -10.44
C PHE A 297 5.66 -11.64 -9.06
N VAL A 298 4.33 -11.70 -8.99
CA VAL A 298 3.56 -11.58 -7.74
C VAL A 298 4.07 -12.52 -6.63
N PRO A 299 4.36 -13.82 -6.89
CA PRO A 299 4.92 -14.70 -5.86
C PRO A 299 6.26 -14.23 -5.31
N HIS A 300 7.15 -13.70 -6.16
CA HIS A 300 8.48 -13.24 -5.76
C HIS A 300 8.41 -11.95 -4.95
N VAL A 301 7.56 -10.99 -5.36
CA VAL A 301 7.34 -9.74 -4.61
C VAL A 301 6.70 -10.03 -3.25
N ARG A 302 5.72 -10.93 -3.21
CA ARG A 302 5.08 -11.36 -1.96
C ARG A 302 6.09 -12.05 -1.05
N GLN A 303 6.86 -13.00 -1.56
CA GLN A 303 7.89 -13.69 -0.79
C GLN A 303 8.91 -12.72 -0.19
N ALA A 304 9.36 -11.72 -0.96
CA ALA A 304 10.28 -10.71 -0.47
C ALA A 304 9.63 -9.81 0.59
N GLN A 305 8.37 -9.43 0.42
CA GLN A 305 7.62 -8.68 1.43
C GLN A 305 7.46 -9.49 2.72
N ASP A 306 7.10 -10.77 2.62
CA ASP A 306 6.98 -11.68 3.78
C ASP A 306 8.32 -11.83 4.53
N LEU A 307 9.45 -11.84 3.80
CA LEU A 307 10.79 -11.88 4.40
C LEU A 307 11.16 -10.55 5.07
N ILE A 308 10.82 -9.41 4.47
CA ILE A 308 11.01 -8.09 5.09
C ILE A 308 10.17 -7.99 6.37
N ASP A 309 8.93 -8.45 6.32
CA ASP A 309 8.03 -8.44 7.47
C ASP A 309 8.56 -9.36 8.57
N GLN A 310 9.09 -10.55 8.24
CA GLN A 310 9.80 -11.39 9.20
C GLN A 310 10.98 -10.66 9.88
N ILE A 311 11.81 -9.95 9.12
CA ILE A 311 12.94 -9.16 9.69
C ILE A 311 12.41 -8.06 10.61
N SER A 312 11.30 -7.41 10.23
CA SER A 312 10.70 -6.34 11.04
C SER A 312 10.24 -6.80 12.43
N GLN A 313 9.90 -8.10 12.59
CA GLN A 313 9.50 -8.68 13.87
C GLN A 313 10.69 -9.12 14.76
N LEU A 314 11.92 -9.14 14.24
CA LEU A 314 13.10 -9.57 15.01
C LEU A 314 13.62 -8.43 15.90
N ASP A 315 13.84 -8.67 17.19
CA ASP A 315 14.44 -7.67 18.08
C ASP A 315 15.95 -7.50 17.82
N LEU A 316 16.26 -6.50 16.98
CA LEU A 316 17.61 -6.13 16.57
C LEU A 316 18.19 -4.95 17.38
N GLY A 317 17.63 -4.65 18.55
CA GLY A 317 18.18 -3.63 19.44
C GLY A 317 18.01 -2.19 18.93
N GLY A 318 16.86 -1.88 18.33
CA GLY A 318 16.50 -0.51 17.91
C GLY A 318 16.91 -0.14 16.47
N SER A 319 17.50 -1.06 15.70
CA SER A 319 17.85 -0.83 14.29
C SER A 319 16.80 -1.33 13.28
N GLN A 320 15.68 -1.89 13.75
CA GLN A 320 14.62 -2.48 12.91
C GLN A 320 14.08 -1.50 11.86
N ASP A 321 13.71 -0.28 12.26
CA ASP A 321 13.11 0.69 11.34
C ASP A 321 14.10 1.07 10.23
N THR A 322 15.36 1.29 10.58
CA THR A 322 16.42 1.62 9.61
C THR A 322 16.64 0.50 8.61
N ILE A 323 16.67 -0.76 9.07
CA ILE A 323 16.86 -1.94 8.21
C ILE A 323 15.64 -2.14 7.32
N THR A 324 14.44 -2.10 7.89
CA THR A 324 13.17 -2.27 7.16
C THR A 324 13.02 -1.20 6.08
N ASN A 325 13.23 0.07 6.41
CA ASN A 325 13.16 1.18 5.45
C ASN A 325 14.16 1.01 4.31
N ARG A 326 15.37 0.51 4.60
CA ARG A 326 16.39 0.25 3.58
C ARG A 326 16.00 -0.90 2.65
N LEU A 327 15.48 -2.00 3.20
CA LEU A 327 15.02 -3.13 2.39
C LEU A 327 13.84 -2.72 1.50
N GLN A 328 12.93 -1.88 2.03
CA GLN A 328 11.85 -1.28 1.23
C GLN A 328 12.39 -0.35 0.12
N ALA A 329 13.45 0.41 0.38
CA ALA A 329 14.08 1.25 -0.65
C ALA A 329 14.72 0.42 -1.79
N ILE A 330 15.38 -0.70 -1.46
CA ILE A 330 15.95 -1.63 -2.46
C ILE A 330 14.82 -2.27 -3.28
N LYS A 331 13.74 -2.72 -2.60
CA LYS A 331 12.52 -3.22 -3.23
C LYS A 331 11.99 -2.24 -4.28
N ASN A 332 11.84 -0.98 -3.89
CA ASN A 332 11.35 0.08 -4.76
C ASN A 332 12.32 0.38 -5.91
N ASN A 333 13.63 0.32 -5.67
CA ASN A 333 14.65 0.52 -6.70
C ASN A 333 14.60 -0.57 -7.78
N ILE A 334 14.48 -1.85 -7.40
CA ILE A 334 14.34 -2.97 -8.34
C ILE A 334 13.10 -2.76 -9.21
N LEU A 335 12.00 -2.32 -8.61
CA LEU A 335 10.75 -2.04 -9.32
C LEU A 335 10.86 -0.86 -10.30
N GLN A 336 11.69 0.14 -10.01
CA GLN A 336 11.83 1.37 -10.81
C GLN A 336 12.94 1.30 -11.88
N ASN A 337 14.02 0.56 -11.63
CA ASN A 337 15.25 0.62 -12.44
C ASN A 337 15.59 -0.71 -13.13
N SER A 338 14.57 -1.52 -13.44
CA SER A 338 14.76 -2.75 -14.22
C SER A 338 14.61 -2.48 -15.72
N ASN A 339 15.58 -2.97 -16.49
CA ASN A 339 15.69 -2.72 -17.93
C ASN A 339 14.91 -3.73 -18.77
N SER A 340 14.49 -4.86 -18.17
CA SER A 340 13.60 -5.83 -18.80
C SER A 340 12.83 -6.69 -17.81
N SER A 341 11.78 -7.39 -18.26
CA SER A 341 11.07 -8.42 -17.47
C SER A 341 12.03 -9.50 -16.96
N LYS A 342 12.99 -9.96 -17.77
CA LYS A 342 14.02 -10.91 -17.34
C LYS A 342 14.93 -10.31 -16.26
N ASP A 343 15.44 -9.10 -16.49
CA ASP A 343 16.27 -8.35 -15.51
C ASP A 343 15.51 -8.13 -14.18
N LEU A 344 14.23 -7.78 -14.26
CA LEU A 344 13.35 -7.66 -13.10
C LEU A 344 13.21 -9.00 -12.36
N SER A 345 12.99 -10.10 -13.09
CA SER A 345 12.92 -11.45 -12.51
C SER A 345 14.21 -11.84 -11.80
N ASP A 346 15.34 -11.64 -12.49
CA ASP A 346 16.65 -12.05 -11.99
C ASP A 346 17.02 -11.24 -10.75
N LYS A 347 16.78 -9.92 -10.76
CA LYS A 347 16.96 -9.03 -9.59
C LYS A 347 16.06 -9.41 -8.42
N TRP A 348 14.81 -9.81 -8.67
CA TRP A 348 13.90 -10.26 -7.61
C TRP A 348 14.31 -11.60 -7.00
N ILE A 349 14.75 -12.55 -7.83
CA ILE A 349 15.27 -13.84 -7.36
C ILE A 349 16.53 -13.63 -6.52
N GLU A 350 17.45 -12.80 -7.00
CA GLU A 350 18.67 -12.43 -6.26
C GLU A 350 18.33 -11.75 -4.94
N PHE A 351 17.43 -10.76 -4.96
CA PHE A 351 17.02 -10.04 -3.76
C PHE A 351 16.29 -10.93 -2.75
N ALA A 352 15.39 -11.81 -3.20
CA ALA A 352 14.72 -12.77 -2.32
C ALA A 352 15.71 -13.79 -1.72
N GLY A 353 16.72 -14.21 -2.50
CA GLY A 353 17.82 -15.05 -2.02
C GLY A 353 18.64 -14.35 -0.93
N ASP A 354 19.08 -13.11 -1.18
CA ASP A 354 19.81 -12.29 -0.21
C ASP A 354 18.97 -12.04 1.06
N LEU A 355 17.67 -11.76 0.91
CA LEU A 355 16.75 -11.61 2.04
C LEU A 355 16.64 -12.88 2.87
N LYS A 356 16.53 -14.05 2.24
CA LYS A 356 16.44 -15.33 2.95
C LYS A 356 17.70 -15.60 3.78
N ASP A 357 18.87 -15.37 3.20
CA ASP A 357 20.15 -15.51 3.91
C ASP A 357 20.27 -14.49 5.05
N ARG A 358 19.81 -13.25 4.83
CA ARG A 358 19.76 -12.21 5.88
C ARG A 358 18.80 -12.54 7.00
N VAL A 359 17.63 -13.11 6.72
CA VAL A 359 16.68 -13.54 7.77
C VAL A 359 17.37 -14.50 8.73
N GLN A 360 18.06 -15.52 8.20
CA GLN A 360 18.77 -16.48 9.05
C GLN A 360 19.86 -15.79 9.89
N LEU A 361 20.66 -14.91 9.28
CA LEU A 361 21.70 -14.19 10.01
C LEU A 361 21.13 -13.25 11.08
N TYR A 362 20.00 -12.59 10.82
CA TYR A 362 19.35 -11.74 11.82
C TYR A 362 18.72 -12.56 12.96
N GLN A 363 18.20 -13.75 12.68
CA GLN A 363 17.75 -14.69 13.72
C GLN A 363 18.93 -15.19 14.57
N ASP A 364 20.05 -15.55 13.94
CA ASP A 364 21.28 -15.95 14.64
C ASP A 364 21.82 -14.81 15.50
N HIS A 365 21.77 -13.57 15.01
CA HIS A 365 22.12 -12.39 15.78
C HIS A 365 21.19 -12.18 16.97
N GLN A 366 19.87 -12.26 16.78
CA GLN A 366 18.90 -12.15 17.87
C GLN A 366 19.16 -13.23 18.94
N LYS A 367 19.40 -14.47 18.53
CA LYS A 367 19.76 -15.57 19.43
C LYS A 367 21.05 -15.29 20.18
N ALA A 368 22.12 -14.90 19.50
CA ALA A 368 23.41 -14.58 20.12
C ALA A 368 23.26 -13.44 21.15
N ARG A 369 22.44 -12.43 20.83
CA ARG A 369 22.10 -11.33 21.73
C ARG A 369 21.31 -11.80 22.95
N GLN A 370 20.30 -12.64 22.77
CA GLN A 370 19.51 -13.22 23.87
C GLN A 370 20.37 -14.07 24.81
N GLU A 371 21.23 -14.92 24.25
CA GLU A 371 22.17 -15.73 25.04
C GLU A 371 23.16 -14.87 25.83
N LEU A 372 23.70 -13.81 25.20
CA LEU A 372 24.61 -12.90 25.89
C LEU A 372 23.90 -12.12 27.00
N VAL A 373 22.64 -11.70 26.79
CA VAL A 373 21.81 -11.08 27.83
C VAL A 373 21.56 -12.05 28.98
N ALA A 374 21.35 -13.33 28.69
CA ALA A 374 21.16 -14.35 29.71
C ALA A 374 22.40 -14.52 30.60
N CYS A 375 23.61 -14.31 30.10
CA CYS A 375 24.88 -14.36 30.86
C CYS A 375 25.11 -13.17 31.84
N LYS A 376 24.16 -12.25 32.01
CA LYS A 376 24.30 -11.11 32.95
C LYS A 376 24.10 -11.50 34.43
N PHE A 377 25.05 -11.13 35.29
CA PHE A 377 24.85 -11.02 36.75
C PHE A 377 24.08 -9.74 37.09
N GLY A 378 22.75 -9.84 37.16
CA GLY A 378 21.88 -8.70 37.47
C GLY A 378 21.89 -7.61 36.39
N ASN A 379 21.34 -6.44 36.74
CA ASN A 379 20.84 -5.48 35.74
C ASN A 379 21.86 -4.58 35.04
N ASN A 380 23.16 -4.57 35.36
CA ASN A 380 24.07 -3.58 34.76
C ASN A 380 25.50 -4.07 34.58
N ASP A 381 25.73 -4.96 33.61
CA ASP A 381 27.06 -5.06 33.01
C ASP A 381 27.18 -4.06 31.86
N ALA A 382 27.72 -2.87 32.17
CA ALA A 382 27.84 -1.75 31.23
C ALA A 382 28.64 -2.11 29.96
N ARG A 383 29.55 -3.10 30.02
CA ARG A 383 30.32 -3.54 28.85
C ARG A 383 29.54 -4.53 27.99
N ILE A 384 28.67 -5.36 28.56
CA ILE A 384 27.68 -6.14 27.77
C ILE A 384 26.69 -5.20 27.10
N ASN A 385 26.15 -4.22 27.85
CA ASN A 385 25.23 -3.22 27.28
C ASN A 385 25.90 -2.42 26.15
N LYS A 386 27.17 -2.03 26.32
CA LYS A 386 27.96 -1.39 25.27
C LYS A 386 28.18 -2.31 24.07
N LEU A 387 28.54 -3.57 24.27
CA LEU A 387 28.74 -4.54 23.19
C LEU A 387 27.45 -4.73 22.38
N LEU A 388 26.31 -4.84 23.07
CA LEU A 388 24.99 -4.94 22.43
C LEU A 388 24.63 -3.66 21.67
N ALA A 389 24.88 -2.48 22.25
CA ALA A 389 24.64 -1.20 21.57
C ALA A 389 25.56 -1.02 20.35
N ASP A 390 26.85 -1.35 20.47
CA ASP A 390 27.82 -1.28 19.38
C ASP A 390 27.45 -2.28 18.26
N SER A 391 26.99 -3.49 18.61
CA SER A 391 26.51 -4.46 17.63
C SER A 391 25.27 -3.98 16.88
N ALA A 392 24.28 -3.40 17.59
CA ALA A 392 23.08 -2.84 16.99
C ALA A 392 23.43 -1.68 16.05
N LEU A 393 24.27 -0.74 16.52
CA LEU A 393 24.74 0.39 15.71
C LEU A 393 25.43 -0.08 14.43
N LYS A 394 26.30 -1.10 14.53
CA LYS A 394 27.04 -1.64 13.38
C LYS A 394 26.10 -2.30 12.38
N ILE A 395 25.08 -3.02 12.86
CA ILE A 395 24.06 -3.66 12.02
C ILE A 395 23.14 -2.65 11.32
N GLY A 396 22.87 -1.51 11.95
CA GLY A 396 22.11 -0.41 11.34
C GLY A 396 22.84 0.35 10.22
N GLN A 397 24.11 0.05 9.93
CA GLN A 397 24.89 0.78 8.93
C GLN A 397 24.46 0.49 7.48
N GLN A 398 24.43 1.55 6.66
CA GLN A 398 23.94 1.53 5.27
C GLN A 398 24.71 0.63 4.29
N ASN A 399 25.85 0.02 4.66
CA ASN A 399 26.66 -0.78 3.74
C ASN A 399 27.12 -2.13 4.33
N MET A 400 26.43 -2.63 5.37
CA MET A 400 26.84 -3.89 5.98
C MET A 400 26.70 -5.08 5.01
N THR A 401 27.81 -5.79 4.77
CA THR A 401 27.85 -7.03 3.98
C THR A 401 27.46 -8.24 4.83
N MET A 402 27.07 -9.35 4.19
CA MET A 402 26.81 -10.60 4.92
C MET A 402 28.03 -11.10 5.71
N GLY A 403 29.25 -10.90 5.20
CA GLY A 403 30.49 -11.24 5.91
C GLY A 403 30.64 -10.42 7.20
N GLN A 404 30.40 -9.12 7.13
CA GLN A 404 30.46 -8.25 8.31
C GLN A 404 29.37 -8.59 9.34
N LEU A 405 28.18 -9.00 8.91
CA LEU A 405 27.13 -9.46 9.82
C LEU A 405 27.54 -10.76 10.53
N LYS A 406 28.12 -11.73 9.80
CA LYS A 406 28.68 -12.96 10.39
C LYS A 406 29.77 -12.67 11.41
N GLU A 407 30.70 -11.76 11.12
CA GLU A 407 31.76 -11.36 12.06
C GLU A 407 31.19 -10.80 13.37
N VAL A 408 30.11 -10.00 13.30
CA VAL A 408 29.43 -9.49 14.50
C VAL A 408 28.83 -10.64 15.31
N ILE A 409 28.15 -11.59 14.64
CA ILE A 409 27.56 -12.77 15.30
C ILE A 409 28.64 -13.66 15.93
N GLU A 410 29.72 -13.93 15.21
CA GLU A 410 30.86 -14.71 15.72
C GLU A 410 31.50 -14.03 16.93
N LEU A 411 31.67 -12.70 16.90
CA LEU A 411 32.18 -11.96 18.03
C LEU A 411 31.24 -12.08 19.25
N LEU A 412 29.93 -11.94 19.06
CA LEU A 412 28.95 -12.13 20.14
C LEU A 412 29.04 -13.54 20.71
N ASN A 413 29.04 -14.57 19.86
CA ASN A 413 29.13 -15.97 20.26
C ASN A 413 30.44 -16.28 21.01
N LEU A 414 31.57 -15.76 20.54
CA LEU A 414 32.86 -15.91 21.21
C LEU A 414 32.84 -15.28 22.61
N GLN A 415 32.28 -14.08 22.74
CA GLN A 415 32.14 -13.43 24.04
C GLN A 415 31.19 -14.19 24.97
N THR A 416 30.05 -14.68 24.45
CA THR A 416 29.10 -15.52 25.19
C THR A 416 29.77 -16.81 25.67
N GLN A 417 30.53 -17.49 24.81
CA GLN A 417 31.20 -18.74 25.17
C GLN A 417 32.34 -18.51 26.18
N ALA A 418 33.08 -17.41 26.06
CA ALA A 418 34.07 -17.02 27.06
C ALA A 418 33.43 -16.75 28.43
N LEU A 419 32.24 -16.15 28.45
CA LEU A 419 31.47 -15.94 29.69
C LEU A 419 30.94 -17.26 30.27
N LYS A 420 30.32 -18.12 29.45
CA LYS A 420 29.80 -19.44 29.88
C LYS A 420 30.88 -20.33 30.49
N ASN A 421 32.10 -20.25 29.97
CA ASN A 421 33.24 -21.02 30.48
C ASN A 421 34.05 -20.28 31.57
N SER A 422 33.63 -19.07 31.95
CA SER A 422 34.31 -18.32 32.99
C SER A 422 33.98 -18.89 34.37
N PRO A 423 34.91 -18.84 35.34
CA PRO A 423 34.60 -19.21 36.73
C PRO A 423 33.49 -18.35 37.34
N ALA A 424 33.21 -17.19 36.74
CA ALA A 424 32.05 -16.38 37.06
C ALA A 424 30.75 -17.16 36.81
N GLU A 425 30.55 -17.81 35.66
CA GLU A 425 29.30 -18.54 35.39
C GLU A 425 29.10 -19.74 36.33
N SER A 426 30.17 -20.47 36.68
CA SER A 426 30.11 -21.51 37.71
C SER A 426 29.67 -20.93 39.06
N LEU A 427 30.16 -19.74 39.43
CA LEU A 427 29.70 -19.04 40.63
C LEU A 427 28.22 -18.60 40.52
N ARG A 428 27.76 -18.21 39.33
CA ARG A 428 26.36 -17.88 39.08
C ARG A 428 25.45 -19.07 39.36
N ALA A 429 25.77 -20.23 38.77
CA ALA A 429 25.01 -21.45 38.95
C ALA A 429 24.91 -21.82 40.44
N LEU A 430 25.99 -21.62 41.21
CA LEU A 430 26.00 -21.82 42.64
C LEU A 430 25.09 -20.84 43.40
N ILE A 431 25.08 -19.55 43.02
CA ILE A 431 24.20 -18.53 43.61
C ILE A 431 22.73 -18.86 43.32
N ASP A 432 22.39 -19.18 42.08
CA ASP A 432 21.02 -19.49 41.68
C ASP A 432 20.50 -20.74 42.41
N LEU A 433 21.35 -21.76 42.57
CA LEU A 433 21.05 -22.92 43.40
C LEU A 433 20.84 -22.53 44.87
N GLY A 434 21.70 -21.66 45.41
CA GLY A 434 21.56 -21.12 46.76
C GLY A 434 20.26 -20.35 46.99
N LYS A 435 19.73 -19.64 45.98
CA LYS A 435 18.41 -18.97 46.05
C LYS A 435 17.26 -19.96 46.14
N SER A 436 17.39 -21.12 45.49
CA SER A 436 16.36 -22.18 45.52
C SER A 436 16.31 -22.98 46.82
N ILE A 437 17.33 -22.86 47.69
CA ILE A 437 17.43 -23.61 48.96
C ILE A 437 16.98 -22.72 50.13
N PRO A 438 15.95 -23.14 50.91
CA PRO A 438 15.53 -22.45 52.13
C PRO A 438 16.69 -22.27 53.12
N GLY A 439 16.90 -21.04 53.60
CA GLY A 439 17.98 -20.71 54.56
C GLY A 439 19.31 -20.30 53.92
N ARG A 440 19.46 -20.42 52.59
CA ARG A 440 20.65 -19.95 51.85
C ARG A 440 20.38 -18.70 50.99
N GLN A 441 19.14 -18.21 50.96
CA GLN A 441 18.75 -17.07 50.13
C GLN A 441 19.50 -15.78 50.47
N GLU A 442 19.68 -15.47 51.77
CA GLU A 442 20.38 -14.26 52.22
C GLU A 442 21.88 -14.31 51.84
N TRP A 443 22.49 -15.49 51.92
CA TRP A 443 23.87 -15.71 51.47
C TRP A 443 24.02 -15.52 49.97
N ALA A 444 23.11 -16.11 49.19
CA ALA A 444 23.11 -15.99 47.73
C ALA A 444 22.93 -14.53 47.28
N GLN A 445 22.03 -13.79 47.93
CA GLN A 445 21.81 -12.37 47.66
C GLN A 445 23.04 -11.51 47.98
N LYS A 446 23.70 -11.73 49.12
CA LYS A 446 24.94 -11.01 49.49
C LYS A 446 26.08 -11.23 48.49
N ILE A 447 26.21 -12.45 47.95
CA ILE A 447 27.22 -12.72 46.92
C ILE A 447 26.84 -12.05 45.60
N GLU A 448 25.58 -12.10 45.19
CA GLU A 448 25.11 -11.44 43.97
C GLU A 448 25.36 -9.93 44.00
N GLU A 449 25.02 -9.27 45.12
CA GLU A 449 25.29 -7.85 45.35
C GLU A 449 26.80 -7.56 45.30
N ALA A 450 27.62 -8.39 45.95
CA ALA A 450 29.07 -8.22 45.92
C ALA A 450 29.64 -8.38 44.50
N MET A 451 29.19 -9.38 43.74
CA MET A 451 29.60 -9.58 42.34
C MET A 451 29.13 -8.44 41.44
N ALA A 452 27.94 -7.90 41.68
CA ALA A 452 27.37 -6.76 40.95
C ALA A 452 28.19 -5.46 41.12
N THR A 453 29.02 -5.35 42.16
CA THR A 453 29.93 -4.20 42.35
C THR A 453 31.29 -4.34 41.65
N LEU A 454 31.64 -5.54 41.14
CA LEU A 454 32.92 -5.77 40.46
C LEU A 454 32.93 -5.23 39.02
N PRO A 455 34.05 -4.66 38.53
CA PRO A 455 34.24 -4.39 37.10
C PRO A 455 34.24 -5.68 36.26
N LEU A 456 33.74 -5.65 35.01
CA LEU A 456 33.66 -6.85 34.15
C LEU A 456 35.01 -7.57 33.98
N ALA A 457 36.11 -6.82 33.82
CA ALA A 457 37.45 -7.41 33.70
C ALA A 457 37.85 -8.25 34.93
N HIS A 458 37.27 -7.95 36.10
CA HIS A 458 37.51 -8.69 37.34
C HIS A 458 36.54 -9.86 37.51
N ARG A 459 35.32 -9.78 36.95
CA ARG A 459 34.35 -10.89 36.90
C ARG A 459 34.79 -11.98 35.93
N VAL A 460 35.16 -11.60 34.71
CA VAL A 460 35.62 -12.54 33.65
C VAL A 460 36.85 -13.32 34.13
N ASN A 461 37.74 -12.64 34.83
CA ASN A 461 38.97 -13.22 35.37
C ASN A 461 38.83 -13.62 36.85
N PHE A 462 37.62 -13.71 37.41
CA PHE A 462 37.45 -14.15 38.79
C PHE A 462 37.90 -15.61 38.95
N PRO A 463 38.55 -16.03 40.05
CA PRO A 463 39.01 -15.25 41.20
C PRO A 463 40.42 -14.65 41.03
N THR A 464 41.03 -14.75 39.84
CA THR A 464 42.47 -14.52 39.58
C THR A 464 42.96 -13.10 39.84
N ASN A 465 42.04 -12.13 39.91
CA ASN A 465 42.37 -10.73 40.12
C ASN A 465 42.50 -10.40 41.62
N GLN A 466 43.65 -9.89 42.05
CA GLN A 466 43.94 -9.63 43.47
C GLN A 466 43.33 -8.32 44.03
N SER A 467 42.40 -7.67 43.33
CA SER A 467 41.77 -6.43 43.78
C SER A 467 41.05 -6.61 45.13
N THR A 468 40.98 -5.52 45.89
CA THR A 468 40.32 -5.49 47.21
C THR A 468 38.86 -5.94 47.13
N SER A 469 38.16 -5.59 46.04
CA SER A 469 36.78 -5.99 45.82
C SER A 469 36.61 -7.49 45.54
N VAL A 470 37.54 -8.11 44.79
CA VAL A 470 37.53 -9.57 44.57
C VAL A 470 37.83 -10.32 45.86
N LYS A 471 38.76 -9.83 46.67
CA LYS A 471 39.05 -10.36 48.01
C LYS A 471 37.81 -10.30 48.92
N ALA A 472 37.08 -9.19 48.90
CA ALA A 472 35.84 -9.04 49.67
C ALA A 472 34.73 -10.01 49.23
N ALA A 473 34.54 -10.18 47.92
CA ALA A 473 33.58 -11.14 47.38
C ALA A 473 33.93 -12.59 47.75
N LEU A 474 35.21 -12.98 47.66
CA LEU A 474 35.69 -14.31 48.08
C LEU A 474 35.49 -14.55 49.58
N LEU A 475 35.67 -13.52 50.41
CA LEU A 475 35.42 -13.59 51.85
C LEU A 475 33.95 -13.88 52.17
N ILE A 476 33.01 -13.27 51.45
CA ILE A 476 31.57 -13.56 51.59
C ILE A 476 31.29 -15.01 51.15
N LEU A 477 31.88 -15.42 50.01
CA LEU A 477 31.80 -16.78 49.46
C LEU A 477 32.25 -17.85 50.46
N THR A 478 33.36 -17.60 51.15
CA THR A 478 33.92 -18.51 52.15
C THR A 478 33.42 -18.26 53.58
N GLN A 479 32.31 -17.53 53.73
CA GLN A 479 31.69 -17.23 55.04
C GLN A 479 32.69 -16.64 56.07
N GLY A 480 33.58 -15.75 55.61
CA GLY A 480 34.58 -15.08 56.45
C GLY A 480 35.89 -15.84 56.64
N GLN A 481 36.05 -17.05 56.11
CA GLN A 481 37.26 -17.86 56.26
C GLN A 481 38.42 -17.36 55.37
N LYS A 482 39.25 -16.46 55.92
CA LYS A 482 40.37 -15.79 55.22
C LYS A 482 41.35 -16.74 54.52
N GLU A 483 41.69 -17.88 55.13
CA GLU A 483 42.64 -18.84 54.56
C GLU A 483 42.05 -19.58 53.35
N HIS A 484 40.75 -19.91 53.39
CA HIS A 484 40.06 -20.47 52.23
C HIS A 484 39.91 -19.45 51.10
N ALA A 485 39.60 -18.19 51.42
CA ALA A 485 39.54 -17.12 50.43
C ALA A 485 40.90 -16.91 49.75
N ARG A 486 42.01 -16.92 50.50
CA ARG A 486 43.38 -16.84 49.95
C ARG A 486 43.75 -18.03 49.07
N ALA A 487 43.38 -19.24 49.48
CA ALA A 487 43.66 -20.45 48.69
C ALA A 487 42.94 -20.44 47.33
N LEU A 488 41.68 -20.00 47.31
CA LEU A 488 40.89 -19.85 46.08
C LEU A 488 41.43 -18.75 45.16
N LEU A 489 41.97 -17.68 45.73
CA LEU A 489 42.56 -16.55 45.01
C LEU A 489 43.89 -16.91 44.31
N ASN A 490 44.64 -17.85 44.88
CA ASN A 490 45.95 -18.26 44.37
C ASN A 490 45.91 -19.47 43.42
N ASN A 491 44.78 -20.16 43.30
CA ASN A 491 44.63 -21.32 42.41
C ASN A 491 43.25 -21.32 41.68
N PRO A 492 43.17 -20.72 40.49
CA PRO A 492 41.91 -20.57 39.74
C PRO A 492 41.30 -21.89 39.28
N GLN A 493 42.13 -22.90 38.96
CA GLN A 493 41.63 -24.24 38.60
C GLN A 493 40.96 -24.92 39.81
N MET A 494 41.55 -24.79 40.99
CA MET A 494 40.97 -25.28 42.24
C MET A 494 39.66 -24.57 42.58
N PHE A 495 39.48 -23.30 42.19
CA PHE A 495 38.24 -22.56 42.40
C PHE A 495 37.08 -23.17 41.60
N THR A 496 37.26 -23.40 40.30
CA THR A 496 36.22 -24.00 39.45
C THR A 496 35.87 -25.42 39.92
N GLU A 497 36.85 -26.24 40.27
CA GLU A 497 36.61 -27.59 40.82
C GLU A 497 35.84 -27.54 42.15
N LYS A 498 36.20 -26.64 43.06
CA LYS A 498 35.52 -26.50 44.36
C LYS A 498 34.10 -25.97 44.22
N ILE A 499 33.86 -25.03 43.30
CA ILE A 499 32.52 -24.51 43.01
C ILE A 499 31.66 -25.61 42.39
N ASN A 500 32.19 -26.35 41.41
CA ASN A 500 31.45 -27.46 40.80
C ASN A 500 31.13 -28.57 41.81
N LYS A 501 32.06 -28.87 42.73
CA LYS A 501 31.82 -29.81 43.83
C LYS A 501 30.77 -29.28 44.83
N ALA A 502 30.76 -27.98 45.10
CA ALA A 502 29.73 -27.35 45.94
C ALA A 502 28.35 -27.40 45.28
N ILE A 503 28.27 -27.18 43.96
CA ILE A 503 27.03 -27.35 43.17
C ILE A 503 26.55 -28.80 43.24
N GLN A 504 27.43 -29.78 43.04
CA GLN A 504 27.07 -31.20 43.15
C GLN A 504 26.54 -31.57 44.53
N ASN A 505 27.19 -31.09 45.60
CA ASN A 505 26.75 -31.35 46.97
C ASN A 505 25.36 -30.73 47.24
N LEU A 506 25.12 -29.50 46.78
CA LEU A 506 23.83 -28.82 46.95
C LEU A 506 22.71 -29.47 46.13
N ASN A 507 23.02 -29.96 44.93
CA ASN A 507 22.06 -30.73 44.15
C ASN A 507 21.67 -32.04 44.85
N LYS A 508 22.60 -32.69 45.56
CA LYS A 508 22.29 -33.86 46.42
C LYS A 508 21.44 -33.48 47.63
N GLU A 509 21.60 -32.29 48.20
CA GLU A 509 20.74 -31.78 49.29
C GLU A 509 19.30 -31.52 48.80
N LEU A 510 19.13 -31.05 47.55
CA LEU A 510 17.82 -30.79 46.92
C LEU A 510 17.13 -32.06 46.41
N HIS A 511 17.92 -33.04 45.98
CA HIS A 511 17.46 -34.32 45.46
C HIS A 511 18.19 -35.46 46.18
N PRO A 512 17.83 -35.75 47.44
CA PRO A 512 18.42 -36.87 48.16
C PRO A 512 18.10 -38.17 47.42
N GLU A 513 19.13 -38.99 47.14
CA GLU A 513 18.91 -40.34 46.64
C GLU A 513 18.11 -41.13 47.69
N PRO A 514 17.16 -42.00 47.27
CA PRO A 514 16.40 -42.80 48.21
C PRO A 514 17.34 -43.70 49.00
N GLU A 515 17.21 -43.71 50.33
CA GLU A 515 17.96 -44.60 51.21
C GLU A 515 17.67 -46.06 50.80
N GLU A 516 18.71 -46.83 50.47
CA GLU A 516 18.58 -48.28 50.37
C GLU A 516 18.23 -48.80 51.77
N GLU A 517 16.98 -49.21 51.98
CA GLU A 517 16.59 -49.96 53.18
C GLU A 517 17.43 -51.24 53.25
N GLU A 518 18.29 -51.33 54.28
CA GLU A 518 18.89 -52.59 54.70
C GLU A 518 17.75 -53.57 55.04
N PHE A 519 17.46 -54.49 54.12
CA PHE A 519 16.53 -55.59 54.35
C PHE A 519 17.15 -56.57 55.36
N GLU A 520 16.72 -56.50 56.63
CA GLU A 520 16.89 -57.62 57.57
C GLU A 520 16.07 -58.83 57.08
N PRO A 521 16.68 -60.02 56.91
CA PRO A 521 15.96 -61.20 56.45
C PRO A 521 15.10 -61.77 57.58
N ASN A 522 13.79 -61.49 57.52
CA ASN A 522 12.81 -62.11 58.41
C ASN A 522 12.61 -63.59 58.04
N ASN A 523 13.16 -64.47 58.87
CA ASN A 523 12.82 -65.88 58.90
C ASN A 523 11.35 -66.07 59.31
N MET A 524 10.46 -66.46 58.39
CA MET A 524 9.28 -67.23 58.76
C MET A 524 9.03 -68.40 57.81
N ARG A 525 9.06 -69.58 58.43
CA ARG A 525 8.71 -70.91 57.92
C ARG A 525 7.26 -70.97 57.45
N PHE A 526 7.04 -71.66 56.34
CA PHE A 526 5.79 -72.38 56.11
C PHE A 526 6.04 -73.88 56.40
N ASN A 527 5.31 -74.43 57.37
CA ASN A 527 4.98 -75.85 57.44
C ASN A 527 3.45 -75.96 57.31
N CYS A 528 3.01 -77.06 56.71
CA CYS A 528 1.62 -77.44 56.42
C CYS A 528 0.59 -77.09 57.50
#